data_AF-A0A1G5ZRX7-F1
#
_entry.id   AF-A0A1G5ZRX7-F1
#
_cell.length_a   1.000
_cell.length_b   1.000
_cell.length_c   1.000
_cell.angle_alpha   90.00
_cell.angle_beta   90.00
_cell.angle_gamma   90.00
#
_symmetry.space_group_name_H-M   'P 1'
#
loop_
_entity.id
_entity.type
_entity.pdbx_description
1 polymer ?
#
loop_
_entity_poly.entity_id
_entity_poly.type
_entity_poly.pdbx_seq_one_letter_code
_entity_poly.pdbx_strand_id
1 'polypeptide(L)'
;MANKAPKGKGSRAKLRDFFIENVGKILDSDTLREVAGTSEWARRVRELRNEEGLNIVTHNDRSDLKPGQYLLVDKKPLPAFERGISKETRAFVLDRNGFTCQMCGAAAGEIHPYDNGRKTRLHIGHIIDKSMGGTDEANNLRAICSVCNEGASNLTLNRPDTIKLIAQVRRAPAKDQLDVLKWLIQKFPKQADELTKK
;
A
#
# COMPACT_ATOMS: atom_id res chain seq x y z
N MET A 1 3.81 33.04 11.00
CA MET A 1 3.77 31.61 11.36
C MET A 1 2.45 31.35 12.06
N ALA A 2 1.49 30.68 11.41
CA ALA A 2 0.17 30.46 11.98
C ALA A 2 0.20 29.23 12.90
N ASN A 3 -0.01 29.44 14.20
CA ASN A 3 -0.19 28.37 15.19
C ASN A 3 -1.43 27.54 14.82
N LYS A 4 -1.20 26.31 14.36
CA LYS A 4 -2.27 25.35 14.07
C LYS A 4 -2.76 24.76 15.40
N ALA A 5 -4.05 24.92 15.70
CA ALA A 5 -4.68 24.33 16.88
C ALA A 5 -4.42 22.81 16.94
N PRO A 6 -4.29 22.21 18.14
CA PRO A 6 -4.01 20.79 18.28
C PRO A 6 -5.12 19.98 17.60
N LYS A 7 -4.75 19.10 16.66
CA LYS A 7 -5.68 18.16 16.04
C LYS A 7 -6.29 17.31 17.16
N GLY A 8 -7.62 17.36 17.33
CA GLY A 8 -8.32 16.51 18.30
C GLY A 8 -8.04 15.01 18.04
N LYS A 9 -8.17 14.18 19.08
CA LYS A 9 -7.97 12.72 18.99
C LYS A 9 -8.77 12.14 17.82
N GLY A 10 -8.13 11.33 16.98
CA GLY A 10 -8.79 10.65 15.86
C GLY A 10 -9.87 9.67 16.32
N SER A 11 -10.87 9.39 15.47
CA SER A 11 -12.03 8.55 15.81
C SER A 11 -11.65 7.16 16.35
N ARG A 12 -10.59 6.55 15.81
CA ARG A 12 -10.03 5.27 16.31
C ARG A 12 -9.52 5.37 17.75
N ALA A 13 -8.83 6.46 18.09
CA ALA A 13 -8.31 6.67 19.44
C ALA A 13 -9.45 6.92 20.44
N LYS A 14 -10.46 7.73 20.05
CA LYS A 14 -11.66 7.95 20.88
C LYS A 14 -12.38 6.65 21.20
N LEU A 15 -12.59 5.81 20.20
CA LEU A 15 -13.23 4.50 20.39
C LEU A 15 -12.40 3.59 21.30
N ARG A 16 -11.08 3.55 21.11
CA ARG A 16 -10.17 2.75 21.95
C ARG A 16 -10.28 3.14 23.42
N ASP A 17 -10.18 4.43 23.71
CA ASP A 17 -10.27 4.96 25.08
C ASP A 17 -11.63 4.58 25.69
N PHE A 18 -12.72 4.78 24.93
CA PHE A 18 -14.07 4.47 25.38
C PHE A 18 -14.28 2.98 25.66
N PHE A 19 -13.75 2.08 24.83
CA PHE A 19 -13.79 0.64 25.09
C PHE A 19 -12.97 0.27 26.34
N ILE A 20 -11.78 0.83 26.51
CA ILE A 20 -10.90 0.56 27.67
C ILE A 20 -11.53 1.05 28.98
N GLU A 21 -12.25 2.16 28.95
CA GLU A 21 -13.01 2.70 30.10
C GLU A 21 -14.26 1.86 30.42
N ASN A 22 -14.79 1.12 29.44
CA ASN A 22 -16.02 0.33 29.55
C ASN A 22 -15.80 -1.18 29.33
N VAL A 23 -14.65 -1.70 29.75
CA VAL A 23 -14.37 -3.13 29.75
C VAL A 23 -15.45 -3.88 30.52
N GLY A 24 -15.94 -4.99 29.96
CA GLY A 24 -16.99 -5.80 30.58
C GLY A 24 -18.42 -5.27 30.39
N LYS A 25 -18.61 -4.09 29.81
CA LYS A 25 -19.94 -3.50 29.56
C LYS A 25 -20.38 -3.69 28.11
N ILE A 26 -21.67 -3.91 27.92
CA ILE A 26 -22.30 -3.95 26.59
C ILE A 26 -22.48 -2.52 26.09
N LEU A 27 -21.97 -2.24 24.88
CA LEU A 27 -22.02 -0.95 24.22
C LEU A 27 -22.80 -1.07 22.91
N ASP A 28 -23.72 -0.14 22.66
CA ASP A 28 -24.55 -0.13 21.47
C ASP A 28 -23.92 0.68 20.32
N SER A 29 -24.25 0.30 19.08
CA SER A 29 -23.73 0.91 17.86
C SER A 29 -23.97 2.42 17.76
N ASP A 30 -25.09 2.90 18.29
CA ASP A 30 -25.42 4.34 18.26
C ASP A 30 -24.48 5.13 19.16
N THR A 31 -24.17 4.63 20.35
CA THR A 31 -23.19 5.23 21.27
C THR A 31 -21.79 5.23 20.64
N LEU A 32 -21.38 4.13 20.02
CA LEU A 32 -20.08 4.05 19.36
C LEU A 32 -19.98 5.02 18.17
N ARG A 33 -21.06 5.17 17.39
CA ARG A 33 -21.15 6.14 16.30
C ARG A 33 -20.98 7.57 16.80
N GLU A 34 -21.65 7.91 17.90
CA GLU A 34 -21.58 9.22 18.53
C GLU A 34 -20.17 9.53 19.05
N VAL A 35 -19.57 8.59 19.80
CA VAL A 35 -18.20 8.71 20.32
C VAL A 35 -17.18 8.90 19.20
N ALA A 36 -17.32 8.14 18.10
CA ALA A 36 -16.43 8.25 16.96
C ALA A 36 -16.59 9.58 16.19
N GLY A 37 -17.81 10.13 16.17
CA GLY A 37 -18.16 11.34 15.41
C GLY A 37 -18.06 11.17 13.89
N THR A 38 -18.17 9.93 13.38
CA THR A 38 -18.04 9.61 11.96
C THR A 38 -18.83 8.35 11.59
N SER A 39 -19.31 8.28 10.35
CA SER A 39 -19.91 7.07 9.77
C SER A 39 -18.94 5.89 9.70
N GLU A 40 -17.62 6.16 9.72
CA GLU A 40 -16.56 5.15 9.66
C GLU A 40 -16.33 4.38 10.98
N TRP A 41 -17.13 4.61 12.02
CA TRP A 41 -16.96 4.02 13.34
C TRP A 41 -16.84 2.48 13.29
N ALA A 42 -17.70 1.81 12.51
CA ALA A 42 -17.70 0.35 12.39
C ALA A 42 -16.41 -0.19 11.75
N ARG A 43 -15.79 0.57 10.84
CA ARG A 43 -14.47 0.24 10.31
C ARG A 43 -13.40 0.39 11.39
N ARG A 44 -13.43 1.48 12.18
CA ARG A 44 -12.49 1.69 13.29
C ARG A 44 -12.58 0.61 14.37
N VAL A 45 -13.78 0.16 14.73
CA VAL A 45 -13.96 -0.98 15.65
C VAL A 45 -13.30 -2.25 15.10
N ARG A 46 -13.46 -2.53 13.80
CA ARG A 46 -12.80 -3.68 13.16
C ARG A 46 -11.28 -3.55 13.16
N GLU A 47 -10.73 -2.35 13.02
CA GLU A 47 -9.28 -2.11 13.15
C GLU A 47 -8.80 -2.38 14.58
N LEU A 48 -9.50 -1.86 15.60
CA LEU A 48 -9.17 -2.12 17.00
C LEU A 48 -9.15 -3.63 17.32
N ARG A 49 -10.11 -4.38 16.78
CA ARG A 49 -10.17 -5.84 16.95
C ARG A 49 -9.04 -6.57 16.21
N ASN A 50 -8.82 -6.25 14.93
CA ASN A 50 -7.97 -7.06 14.06
C ASN A 50 -6.50 -6.63 14.03
N GLU A 51 -6.21 -5.35 14.24
CA GLU A 51 -4.85 -4.79 14.13
C GLU A 51 -4.24 -4.53 15.51
N GLU A 52 -5.04 -4.08 16.48
CA GLU A 52 -4.57 -3.84 17.86
C GLU A 52 -4.88 -4.99 18.81
N GLY A 53 -5.64 -5.99 18.35
CA GLY A 53 -5.94 -7.19 19.12
C GLY A 53 -6.93 -6.98 20.25
N LEU A 54 -7.66 -5.87 20.31
CA LEU A 54 -8.68 -5.70 21.36
C LEU A 54 -9.74 -6.79 21.23
N ASN A 55 -10.02 -7.50 22.33
CA ASN A 55 -10.98 -8.59 22.40
C ASN A 55 -12.44 -8.08 22.40
N ILE A 56 -12.83 -7.40 21.31
CA ILE A 56 -14.17 -6.83 21.11
C ILE A 56 -15.05 -7.89 20.46
N VAL A 57 -15.97 -8.45 21.24
CA VAL A 57 -16.94 -9.45 20.80
C VAL A 57 -18.26 -8.80 20.37
N THR A 58 -18.98 -9.50 19.50
CA THR A 58 -20.28 -9.11 18.93
C THR A 58 -21.28 -10.28 19.00
N HIS A 59 -22.52 -10.08 18.55
CA HIS A 59 -23.52 -11.16 18.42
C HIS A 59 -23.07 -12.39 17.60
N ASN A 60 -22.10 -12.23 16.69
CA ASN A 60 -21.53 -13.36 15.95
C ASN A 60 -20.60 -14.23 16.81
N ASP A 61 -20.08 -13.68 17.92
CA ASP A 61 -19.14 -14.36 18.82
C ASP A 61 -19.84 -14.88 20.09
N ARG A 62 -20.93 -14.22 20.50
CA ARG A 62 -21.66 -14.47 21.75
C ARG A 62 -23.17 -14.37 21.53
N SER A 63 -23.89 -15.43 21.85
CA SER A 63 -25.35 -15.52 21.65
C SER A 63 -26.16 -14.62 22.59
N ASP A 64 -25.56 -14.14 23.68
CA ASP A 64 -26.18 -13.20 24.62
C ASP A 64 -26.09 -11.73 24.18
N LEU A 65 -25.41 -11.44 23.06
CA LEU A 65 -25.35 -10.11 22.45
C LEU A 65 -26.34 -9.99 21.30
N LYS A 66 -27.03 -8.84 21.21
CA LYS A 66 -27.91 -8.53 20.09
C LYS A 66 -27.13 -7.93 18.91
N PRO A 67 -27.64 -8.00 17.67
CA PRO A 67 -27.09 -7.22 16.57
C PRO A 67 -26.97 -5.73 16.94
N GLY A 68 -25.80 -5.14 16.66
CA GLY A 68 -25.49 -3.76 17.06
C GLY A 68 -24.82 -3.62 18.45
N GLN A 69 -24.66 -4.71 19.20
CA GLN A 69 -23.99 -4.71 20.50
C GLN A 69 -22.54 -5.19 20.42
N TYR A 70 -21.69 -4.53 21.19
CA TYR A 70 -20.26 -4.76 21.28
C TYR A 70 -19.83 -4.84 22.74
N LEU A 71 -18.87 -5.69 23.05
CA LEU A 71 -18.33 -5.85 24.39
C LEU A 71 -16.82 -6.04 24.28
N LEU A 72 -16.03 -5.21 24.98
CA LEU A 72 -14.63 -5.52 25.20
C LEU A 72 -14.53 -6.47 26.39
N VAL A 73 -14.11 -7.71 26.15
CA VAL A 73 -14.07 -8.76 27.19
C VAL A 73 -13.03 -8.44 28.26
N ASP A 74 -11.83 -8.06 27.84
CA ASP A 74 -10.71 -7.77 28.70
C ASP A 74 -9.68 -6.87 28.00
N LYS A 75 -8.69 -6.37 28.75
CA LYS A 75 -7.63 -5.49 28.22
C LYS A 75 -6.46 -6.26 27.59
N LYS A 76 -6.44 -7.59 27.67
CA LYS A 76 -5.35 -8.41 27.14
C LYS A 76 -5.54 -8.51 25.62
N PRO A 77 -4.61 -7.99 24.82
CA PRO A 77 -4.73 -8.09 23.38
C PRO A 77 -4.64 -9.56 22.95
N LEU A 78 -5.57 -9.97 22.09
CA LEU A 78 -5.46 -11.21 21.32
C LEU A 78 -4.36 -11.06 20.27
N PRO A 79 -3.76 -12.18 19.79
CA PRO A 79 -2.86 -12.15 18.65
C PRO A 79 -3.56 -11.54 17.42
N ALA A 80 -3.23 -10.30 17.12
CA ALA A 80 -3.69 -9.60 15.93
C ALA A 80 -2.77 -9.97 14.76
N PHE A 81 -3.31 -10.67 13.78
CA PHE A 81 -2.63 -10.81 12.49
C PHE A 81 -2.93 -9.58 11.67
N GLU A 82 -1.90 -8.79 11.39
CA GLU A 82 -2.00 -7.65 10.51
C GLU A 82 -2.64 -8.11 9.19
N ARG A 83 -3.68 -7.40 8.72
CA ARG A 83 -4.32 -7.75 7.46
C ARG A 83 -3.28 -7.67 6.35
N GLY A 84 -2.98 -8.81 5.73
CA GLY A 84 -2.22 -8.84 4.50
C GLY A 84 -2.99 -8.15 3.36
N ILE A 85 -2.25 -7.70 2.35
CA ILE A 85 -2.82 -7.18 1.11
C ILE A 85 -3.74 -8.26 0.51
N SER A 86 -5.00 -7.90 0.24
CA SER A 86 -5.98 -8.85 -0.27
C SER A 86 -5.59 -9.37 -1.67
N LYS A 87 -6.11 -10.54 -2.05
CA LYS A 87 -5.81 -11.12 -3.37
C LYS A 87 -6.32 -10.24 -4.52
N GLU A 88 -7.46 -9.59 -4.31
CA GLU A 88 -8.09 -8.66 -5.24
C GLU A 88 -7.21 -7.42 -5.43
N THR A 89 -6.78 -6.79 -4.33
CA THR A 89 -5.85 -5.65 -4.38
C THR A 89 -4.53 -6.04 -5.03
N ARG A 90 -4.00 -7.23 -4.72
CA ARG A 90 -2.79 -7.75 -5.36
C ARG A 90 -2.95 -7.89 -6.87
N ALA A 91 -4.03 -8.50 -7.33
CA ALA A 91 -4.32 -8.68 -8.75
C ALA A 91 -4.45 -7.33 -9.47
N PHE A 92 -5.22 -6.41 -8.89
CA PHE A 92 -5.38 -5.06 -9.42
C PHE A 92 -4.05 -4.30 -9.54
N VAL A 93 -3.20 -4.33 -8.51
CA VAL A 93 -1.91 -3.63 -8.52
C VAL A 93 -0.97 -4.21 -9.58
N LEU A 94 -0.95 -5.55 -9.74
CA LEU A 94 -0.13 -6.21 -10.76
C LEU A 94 -0.58 -5.83 -12.18
N ASP A 95 -1.89 -5.88 -12.44
CA ASP A 95 -2.48 -5.54 -13.74
C ASP A 95 -2.23 -4.07 -14.10
N ARG A 96 -2.53 -3.14 -13.18
CA ARG A 96 -2.22 -1.71 -13.31
C ARG A 96 -0.74 -1.45 -13.60
N ASN A 97 0.14 -2.30 -13.10
CA ASN A 97 1.60 -2.18 -13.27
C ASN A 97 2.11 -3.00 -14.46
N GLY A 98 1.22 -3.54 -15.30
CA GLY A 98 1.54 -4.28 -16.51
C GLY A 98 2.35 -5.55 -16.24
N PHE A 99 2.19 -6.16 -15.05
CA PHE A 99 3.00 -7.30 -14.61
C PHE A 99 4.52 -7.05 -14.72
N THR A 100 4.94 -5.81 -14.48
CA THR A 100 6.36 -5.41 -14.49
C THR A 100 6.76 -4.75 -13.17
N CYS A 101 8.02 -4.94 -12.78
CA CYS A 101 8.62 -4.25 -11.65
C CYS A 101 8.63 -2.73 -11.91
N GLN A 102 8.03 -1.95 -11.02
CA GLN A 102 7.96 -0.49 -11.16
C GLN A 102 9.29 0.22 -10.90
N MET A 103 10.33 -0.50 -10.45
CA MET A 103 11.67 0.06 -10.23
C MET A 103 12.66 -0.22 -11.36
N CYS A 104 12.63 -1.42 -11.94
CA CYS A 104 13.59 -1.84 -12.98
C CYS A 104 12.96 -2.28 -14.30
N GLY A 105 11.64 -2.47 -14.36
CA GLY A 105 10.93 -2.89 -15.56
C GLY A 105 10.95 -4.40 -15.84
N ALA A 106 11.58 -5.24 -14.99
CA ALA A 106 11.59 -6.68 -15.17
C ALA A 106 10.15 -7.25 -15.20
N ALA A 107 9.83 -8.06 -16.21
CA ALA A 107 8.50 -8.63 -16.43
C ALA A 107 8.34 -9.96 -15.69
N ALA A 108 7.16 -10.20 -15.11
CA ALA A 108 6.86 -11.42 -14.36
C ALA A 108 7.07 -12.69 -15.21
N GLY A 109 7.78 -13.67 -14.67
CA GLY A 109 7.99 -14.97 -15.32
C GLY A 109 9.14 -15.03 -16.34
N GLU A 110 9.67 -13.87 -16.77
CA GLU A 110 10.87 -13.80 -17.62
C GLU A 110 12.15 -13.91 -16.80
N ILE A 111 13.27 -14.28 -17.44
CA ILE A 111 14.59 -14.27 -16.78
C ILE A 111 14.89 -12.86 -16.28
N HIS A 112 15.32 -12.75 -15.03
CA HIS A 112 15.57 -11.45 -14.43
C HIS A 112 16.87 -10.82 -14.99
N PRO A 113 16.87 -9.54 -15.42
CA PRO A 113 18.05 -8.91 -16.06
C PRO A 113 19.32 -8.84 -15.19
N TYR A 114 19.15 -8.85 -13.87
CA TYR A 114 20.25 -8.79 -12.89
C TYR A 114 20.42 -10.12 -12.12
N ASP A 115 19.61 -11.13 -12.44
CA ASP A 115 19.68 -12.47 -11.85
C ASP A 115 19.31 -13.49 -12.93
N ASN A 116 20.26 -13.69 -13.85
CA ASN A 116 20.06 -14.51 -15.06
C ASN A 116 19.76 -15.99 -14.76
N GLY A 117 19.95 -16.44 -13.51
CA GLY A 117 19.65 -17.80 -13.08
C GLY A 117 18.20 -18.02 -12.64
N ARG A 118 17.38 -16.97 -12.52
CA ARG A 118 16.02 -17.06 -11.97
C ARG A 118 15.00 -16.26 -12.77
N LYS A 119 13.77 -16.79 -12.78
CA LYS A 119 12.61 -16.06 -13.30
C LYS A 119 12.23 -14.94 -12.33
N THR A 120 11.87 -13.79 -12.89
CA THR A 120 11.39 -12.61 -12.19
C THR A 120 10.11 -12.94 -11.44
N ARG A 121 10.17 -12.81 -10.11
CA ARG A 121 9.01 -12.91 -9.21
C ARG A 121 8.67 -11.53 -8.68
N LEU A 122 7.41 -11.15 -8.84
CA LEU A 122 6.89 -9.87 -8.35
C LEU A 122 6.25 -10.01 -6.97
N HIS A 123 6.55 -9.02 -6.13
CA HIS A 123 5.97 -8.75 -4.84
C HIS A 123 5.16 -7.45 -4.89
N ILE A 124 4.31 -7.25 -3.90
CA ILE A 124 3.65 -5.97 -3.70
C ILE A 124 4.40 -5.24 -2.60
N GLY A 125 5.04 -4.14 -2.97
CA GLY A 125 5.72 -3.25 -2.04
C GLY A 125 4.92 -1.97 -1.82
N HIS A 126 5.09 -1.36 -0.66
CA HIS A 126 4.55 -0.04 -0.40
C HIS A 126 5.39 1.06 -1.05
N ILE A 127 4.74 2.18 -1.37
CA ILE A 127 5.41 3.42 -1.81
C ILE A 127 5.88 4.19 -0.58
N ILE A 128 4.97 4.39 0.38
CA ILE A 128 5.27 4.83 1.73
C ILE A 128 5.26 3.59 2.61
N ASP A 129 6.36 3.29 3.28
CA ASP A 129 6.47 2.12 4.16
C ASP A 129 5.42 2.14 5.27
N LYS A 130 4.95 0.96 5.68
CA LYS A 130 3.99 0.81 6.78
C LYS A 130 4.47 1.44 8.08
N SER A 131 5.77 1.30 8.40
CA SER A 131 6.39 1.93 9.58
C SER A 131 6.32 3.46 9.55
N MET A 132 6.19 4.04 8.36
CA MET A 132 6.06 5.47 8.12
C MET A 132 4.59 5.90 7.87
N GLY A 133 3.62 5.03 8.16
CA GLY A 133 2.20 5.30 8.01
C GLY A 133 1.60 4.96 6.64
N GLY A 134 2.30 4.16 5.84
CA GLY A 134 1.79 3.63 4.58
C GLY A 134 0.53 2.78 4.72
N THR A 135 -0.43 2.96 3.82
CA THR A 135 -1.67 2.17 3.75
C THR A 135 -1.54 0.97 2.81
N ASP A 136 -2.39 -0.05 2.99
CA ASP A 136 -2.56 -1.17 2.06
C ASP A 136 -3.52 -0.84 0.89
N GLU A 137 -3.80 0.43 0.66
CA GLU A 137 -4.61 0.88 -0.47
C GLU A 137 -3.82 0.79 -1.77
N ALA A 138 -4.48 0.42 -2.87
CA ALA A 138 -3.81 0.22 -4.15
C ALA A 138 -2.99 1.43 -4.64
N ASN A 139 -3.36 2.65 -4.23
CA ASN A 139 -2.64 3.89 -4.54
C ASN A 139 -1.24 3.95 -3.89
N ASN A 140 -1.04 3.32 -2.73
CA ASN A 140 0.22 3.26 -1.99
C ASN A 140 0.98 1.96 -2.24
N LEU A 141 0.48 1.09 -3.11
CA LEU A 141 1.10 -0.19 -3.44
C LEU A 141 1.68 -0.16 -4.86
N ARG A 142 2.77 -0.92 -5.08
CA ARG A 142 3.41 -1.09 -6.39
C ARG A 142 3.95 -2.51 -6.56
N ALA A 143 3.97 -2.98 -7.79
CA ALA A 143 4.65 -4.23 -8.14
C ALA A 143 6.17 -4.02 -8.16
N ILE A 144 6.93 -4.87 -7.46
CA ILE A 144 8.40 -4.81 -7.38
C ILE A 144 8.98 -6.23 -7.49
N CYS A 145 10.10 -6.42 -8.20
CA CYS A 145 10.72 -7.75 -8.29
C CYS A 145 11.48 -8.10 -7.00
N SER A 146 11.78 -9.38 -6.80
CA SER A 146 12.54 -9.86 -5.62
C SER A 146 13.87 -9.13 -5.45
N VAL A 147 14.63 -8.92 -6.54
CA VAL A 147 15.92 -8.20 -6.50
C VAL A 147 15.76 -6.74 -6.08
N CYS A 148 14.77 -6.02 -6.61
CA CYS A 148 14.53 -4.63 -6.19
C CYS A 148 13.93 -4.55 -4.78
N ASN A 149 13.15 -5.56 -4.38
CA ASN A 149 12.58 -5.65 -3.04
C ASN A 149 13.66 -5.91 -1.97
N GLU A 150 14.63 -6.78 -2.28
CA GLU A 150 15.75 -7.10 -1.39
C GLU A 150 16.85 -6.02 -1.44
N GLY A 151 17.03 -5.37 -2.59
CA GLY A 151 18.17 -4.49 -2.85
C GLY A 151 17.91 -2.99 -2.79
N ALA A 152 16.67 -2.51 -2.59
CA ALA A 152 16.37 -1.08 -2.74
C ALA A 152 15.58 -0.43 -1.59
N SER A 153 15.75 -0.92 -0.36
CA SER A 153 15.21 -0.22 0.80
C SER A 153 15.99 1.03 1.20
N ASN A 154 17.21 1.34 0.70
CA ASN A 154 17.99 2.38 1.41
C ASN A 154 19.00 3.31 0.70
N LEU A 155 19.23 3.33 -0.61
CA LEU A 155 20.16 4.35 -1.14
C LEU A 155 19.77 4.94 -2.49
N THR A 156 19.45 6.24 -2.40
CA THR A 156 19.57 7.30 -3.41
C THR A 156 18.76 7.18 -4.71
N LEU A 157 18.25 8.34 -5.17
CA LEU A 157 17.82 8.54 -6.55
C LEU A 157 19.03 8.36 -7.47
N ASN A 158 19.39 7.11 -7.75
CA ASN A 158 20.37 6.80 -8.77
C ASN A 158 19.90 7.44 -10.09
N ARG A 159 20.80 8.13 -10.79
CA ARG A 159 20.58 8.54 -12.17
C ARG A 159 20.05 7.30 -12.92
N PRO A 160 18.90 7.41 -13.62
CA PRO A 160 18.30 6.23 -14.25
C PRO A 160 19.31 5.63 -15.24
N ASP A 161 19.62 4.35 -15.06
CA ASP A 161 20.43 3.62 -16.04
C ASP A 161 19.63 3.46 -17.35
N THR A 162 20.30 3.03 -18.42
CA THR A 162 19.65 2.83 -19.72
C THR A 162 18.43 1.91 -19.63
N ILE A 163 18.45 0.91 -18.72
CA ILE A 163 17.38 -0.06 -18.52
C ILE A 163 16.13 0.62 -17.93
N LYS A 164 16.31 1.48 -16.92
CA LYS A 164 15.23 2.28 -16.32
C LYS A 164 14.64 3.27 -17.30
N LEU A 165 15.47 3.92 -18.13
CA LEU A 165 15.00 4.83 -19.17
C LEU A 165 14.16 4.08 -20.22
N ILE A 166 14.63 2.93 -20.70
CA ILE A 166 13.88 2.11 -21.67
C ILE A 166 12.55 1.63 -21.07
N ALA A 167 12.52 1.20 -19.81
CA ALA A 167 11.29 0.77 -19.15
C ALA A 167 10.27 1.90 -18.98
N GLN A 168 10.72 3.16 -18.81
CA GLN A 168 9.84 4.32 -18.82
C GLN A 168 9.31 4.62 -20.22
N VAL A 169 10.19 4.63 -21.24
CA VAL A 169 9.80 4.90 -22.64
C VAL A 169 8.81 3.85 -23.14
N ARG A 170 9.01 2.56 -22.87
CA ARG A 170 8.09 1.47 -23.28
C ARG A 170 6.67 1.61 -22.74
N ARG A 171 6.51 2.19 -21.53
CA ARG A 171 5.20 2.38 -20.88
C ARG A 171 4.46 3.62 -21.38
N ALA A 172 5.15 4.53 -22.07
CA ALA A 172 4.55 5.75 -22.59
C ALA A 172 3.70 5.46 -23.85
N PRO A 173 2.63 6.23 -24.11
CA PRO A 173 1.91 6.17 -25.38
C PRO A 173 2.84 6.36 -26.59
N ALA A 174 2.47 5.81 -27.76
CA ALA A 174 3.30 5.87 -28.97
C ALA A 174 3.69 7.31 -29.37
N LYS A 175 2.77 8.26 -29.20
CA LYS A 175 3.05 9.69 -29.40
C LYS A 175 4.24 10.16 -28.55
N ASP A 176 4.25 9.84 -27.26
CA ASP A 176 5.28 10.29 -26.33
C ASP A 176 6.60 9.56 -26.56
N GLN A 177 6.56 8.30 -27.01
CA GLN A 177 7.77 7.59 -27.47
C GLN A 177 8.41 8.29 -28.68
N LEU A 178 7.60 8.71 -29.66
CA LEU A 178 8.07 9.43 -30.85
C LEU A 178 8.59 10.84 -30.49
N ASP A 179 7.96 11.52 -29.53
CA ASP A 179 8.43 12.81 -29.02
C ASP A 179 9.80 12.67 -28.33
N VAL A 180 10.01 11.61 -27.54
CA VAL A 180 11.32 11.28 -26.94
C VAL A 180 12.36 10.97 -28.02
N LEU A 181 12.00 10.18 -29.04
CA LEU A 181 12.90 9.88 -30.16
C LEU A 181 13.32 11.14 -30.91
N LYS A 182 12.36 12.02 -31.23
CA LYS A 182 12.62 13.30 -31.91
C LYS A 182 13.59 14.17 -31.11
N TRP A 183 13.39 14.25 -29.80
CA TRP A 183 14.30 14.97 -28.91
C TRP A 183 15.71 14.35 -28.90
N LEU A 184 15.82 13.02 -28.84
CA LEU A 184 17.12 12.32 -28.86
C LEU A 184 17.88 12.56 -30.17
N ILE A 185 17.20 12.52 -31.32
CA ILE A 185 17.80 12.80 -32.63
C ILE A 185 18.31 14.25 -32.68
N GLN A 186 17.50 15.22 -32.24
CA GLN A 186 17.92 16.63 -32.19
C GLN A 186 19.12 16.86 -31.27
N LYS A 187 19.21 16.11 -30.17
CA LYS A 187 20.30 16.22 -29.20
C LYS A 187 21.60 15.57 -29.68
N PHE A 188 21.50 14.48 -30.42
CA PHE A 188 22.65 13.66 -30.88
C PHE A 188 22.64 13.45 -32.40
N PRO A 189 22.69 14.53 -33.21
CA PRO A 189 22.45 14.44 -34.65
C PRO A 189 23.47 13.58 -35.38
N LYS A 190 24.76 13.65 -35.02
CA LYS A 190 25.83 12.85 -35.66
C LYS A 190 25.66 11.35 -35.36
N GLN A 191 25.40 11.01 -34.11
CA GLN A 191 25.22 9.62 -33.66
C GLN A 191 23.93 9.02 -34.22
N ALA A 192 22.86 9.81 -34.32
CA ALA A 192 21.62 9.38 -34.96
C ALA A 192 21.85 9.07 -36.45
N ASP A 193 22.59 9.92 -37.17
CA ASP A 193 22.95 9.69 -38.57
C ASP A 193 23.80 8.42 -38.74
N GLU A 194 24.79 8.18 -37.88
CA GLU A 194 25.62 6.98 -37.91
C GLU A 194 24.81 5.69 -37.64
N LEU A 195 23.86 5.74 -36.70
CA LEU A 195 23.04 4.57 -36.32
C LEU A 195 21.94 4.25 -37.34
N THR A 196 21.55 5.21 -38.18
CA THR A 196 20.46 5.07 -39.16
C THR A 196 20.96 4.81 -40.59
N LYS A 197 22.22 5.11 -40.89
CA LYS A 197 22.89 4.71 -42.12
C LYS A 197 23.26 3.21 -42.04
N LYS A 198 22.40 2.36 -42.59
CA LYS A 198 22.75 0.99 -42.99
C LYS A 198 23.29 0.98 -44.41
#